data_AF-A0A7X8FQ30-F1
#
_entry.id   AF-A0A7X8FQ30-F1
#
_cell.length_a   1.000
_cell.length_b   1.000
_cell.length_c   1.000
_cell.angle_alpha   90.00
_cell.angle_beta   90.00
_cell.angle_gamma   90.00
#
_symmetry.space_group_name_H-M   'P 1'
#
loop_
_entity.id
_entity.type
_entity.pdbx_description
1 polymer ?
#
loop_
_entity_poly.entity_id
_entity_poly.type
_entity_poly.pdbx_seq_one_letter_code
_entity_poly.pdbx_strand_id
1 'polypeptide(L)'
;MNTTSQAGTGFHAIVKELNKNQSWRYEVGVFTSQTQWLNWAKLSLRNYKPIIIDINSYGYNWPYATAGHYMVVSGLNLDYQGASPSDINLQAIVQTVKINDPYRSGEGIKWHPFSRIYGMNYQHKDNAIIY
;
A
#
# COMPACT_ATOMS: atom_id res chain seq x y z
N MET A 1 -22.15 -4.71 -13.28
CA MET A 1 -21.96 -5.89 -12.44
C MET A 1 -21.82 -5.40 -11.00
N ASN A 2 -22.80 -5.66 -10.14
CA ASN A 2 -22.69 -5.35 -8.71
C ASN A 2 -22.57 -6.68 -7.95
N THR A 3 -21.37 -6.99 -7.50
CA THR A 3 -21.12 -8.07 -6.53
C THR A 3 -20.21 -7.53 -5.45
N THR A 4 -20.78 -6.84 -4.47
CA THR A 4 -20.19 -6.76 -3.13
C THR A 4 -20.74 -7.96 -2.35
N SER A 5 -19.91 -9.00 -2.21
CA SER A 5 -20.16 -10.04 -1.21
C SER A 5 -19.88 -9.47 0.18
N GLN A 6 -20.56 -9.94 1.21
CA GLN A 6 -20.25 -9.56 2.61
C GLN A 6 -18.86 -10.03 3.06
N ALA A 7 -18.19 -10.90 2.29
CA ALA A 7 -16.94 -11.55 2.64
C ALA A 7 -15.67 -10.86 2.08
N GLY A 8 -15.81 -9.76 1.33
CA GLY A 8 -14.69 -9.17 0.61
C GLY A 8 -14.15 -10.06 -0.51
N THR A 9 -12.93 -9.79 -0.97
CA THR A 9 -12.22 -10.58 -2.01
C THR A 9 -10.82 -10.90 -1.52
N GLY A 10 -10.16 -11.90 -2.11
CA GLY A 10 -8.78 -12.26 -1.78
C GLY A 10 -7.77 -11.81 -2.85
N PHE A 11 -6.50 -11.71 -2.47
CA PHE A 11 -5.38 -11.34 -3.35
C PHE A 11 -5.37 -12.06 -4.71
N HIS A 12 -5.57 -13.39 -4.72
CA HIS A 12 -5.58 -14.18 -5.96
C HIS A 12 -6.73 -13.83 -6.92
N ALA A 13 -7.90 -13.50 -6.38
CA ALA A 13 -9.04 -13.08 -7.20
C ALA A 13 -8.77 -11.69 -7.81
N ILE A 14 -8.19 -10.77 -7.04
CA ILE A 14 -7.79 -9.44 -7.54
C ILE A 14 -6.73 -9.60 -8.65
N VAL A 15 -5.66 -10.37 -8.42
CA VAL A 15 -4.61 -10.59 -9.43
C VAL A 15 -5.17 -11.20 -10.72
N LYS A 16 -6.10 -12.16 -10.60
CA LYS A 16 -6.78 -12.74 -11.77
C LYS A 16 -7.51 -11.68 -12.59
N GLU A 17 -8.22 -10.75 -11.95
CA GLU A 17 -8.92 -9.67 -12.66
C GLU A 17 -7.96 -8.60 -13.21
N LEU A 18 -6.90 -8.25 -12.49
CA LEU A 18 -5.87 -7.33 -13.00
C LEU A 18 -5.19 -7.88 -14.25
N ASN A 19 -4.77 -9.14 -14.23
CA ASN A 19 -4.07 -9.78 -15.35
C ASN A 19 -4.94 -9.99 -16.60
N LYS A 20 -6.26 -9.90 -16.48
CA LYS A 20 -7.17 -9.90 -17.64
C LYS A 20 -7.26 -8.53 -18.31
N ASN A 21 -7.09 -7.46 -17.54
CA ASN A 21 -7.45 -6.09 -17.95
C ASN A 21 -6.25 -5.16 -18.09
N GLN A 22 -5.06 -5.60 -17.69
CA GLN A 22 -3.82 -4.82 -17.73
C GLN A 22 -2.80 -5.51 -18.62
N SER A 23 -1.93 -4.73 -19.28
CA SER A 23 -0.81 -5.25 -20.06
C SER A 23 0.32 -5.78 -19.16
N TRP A 24 0.39 -5.30 -17.92
CA TRP A 24 1.35 -5.80 -16.94
C TRP A 24 0.86 -7.07 -16.26
N ARG A 25 1.80 -7.98 -16.02
CA ARG A 25 1.56 -9.15 -15.18
C ARG A 25 1.77 -8.79 -13.71
N TYR A 26 0.74 -9.03 -12.92
CA TYR A 26 0.72 -8.93 -11.47
C TYR A 26 0.92 -10.30 -10.82
N GLU A 27 1.62 -10.31 -9.69
CA GLU A 27 1.87 -11.47 -8.87
C GLU A 27 1.48 -11.20 -7.41
N VAL A 28 1.09 -12.24 -6.68
CA VAL A 28 0.93 -12.16 -5.22
C VAL A 28 2.22 -12.62 -4.57
N GLY A 29 2.82 -11.78 -3.74
CA GLY A 29 3.98 -12.12 -2.93
C GLY A 29 3.65 -12.06 -1.44
N VAL A 30 3.93 -13.13 -0.71
CA VAL A 30 3.90 -13.13 0.77
C VAL A 30 5.29 -12.75 1.25
N PHE A 31 5.42 -11.62 1.97
CA PHE A 31 6.70 -11.13 2.46
C PHE A 31 6.91 -11.48 3.93
N THR A 32 8.15 -11.82 4.30
CA THR A 32 8.56 -12.05 5.69
C THR A 32 9.43 -10.93 6.24
N SER A 33 9.81 -9.96 5.41
CA SER A 33 10.69 -8.86 5.78
C SER A 33 10.37 -7.55 5.07
N GLN A 34 10.76 -6.46 5.71
CA GLN A 34 10.74 -5.11 5.13
C GLN A 34 11.52 -5.03 3.81
N THR A 35 12.66 -5.71 3.72
CA THR A 35 13.51 -5.71 2.53
C THR A 35 12.81 -6.34 1.34
N GLN A 36 12.14 -7.49 1.53
CA GLN A 36 11.36 -8.12 0.46
C GLN A 36 10.22 -7.22 -0.03
N TRP A 37 9.46 -6.64 0.90
CA TRP A 37 8.39 -5.69 0.59
C TRP A 37 8.90 -4.53 -0.26
N LEU A 38 10.00 -3.90 0.17
CA LEU A 38 10.60 -2.76 -0.54
C LEU A 38 11.16 -3.15 -1.91
N ASN A 39 11.75 -4.35 -2.05
CA ASN A 39 12.27 -4.82 -3.34
C ASN A 39 11.15 -4.99 -4.37
N TRP A 40 10.04 -5.61 -3.97
CA TRP A 40 8.87 -5.75 -4.85
C TRP A 40 8.25 -4.40 -5.17
N ALA A 41 8.02 -3.55 -4.17
CA ALA A 41 7.47 -2.21 -4.39
C ALA A 41 8.35 -1.34 -5.32
N LYS A 42 9.69 -1.39 -5.15
CA LYS A 42 10.64 -0.71 -6.06
C LYS A 42 10.55 -1.26 -7.48
N LEU A 43 10.53 -2.58 -7.64
CA LEU A 43 10.48 -3.24 -8.94
C LEU A 43 9.21 -2.84 -9.70
N SER A 44 8.05 -2.88 -9.04
CA SER A 44 6.77 -2.55 -9.67
C SER A 44 6.68 -1.08 -10.03
N LEU A 45 7.00 -0.18 -9.09
CA LEU A 45 6.86 1.25 -9.30
C LEU A 45 7.87 1.81 -10.32
N ARG A 46 9.06 1.20 -10.45
CA ARG A 46 10.01 1.52 -11.55
C ARG A 46 9.44 1.19 -12.94
N ASN A 47 8.53 0.23 -13.02
CA ASN A 47 7.84 -0.16 -14.24
C ASN A 47 6.47 0.52 -14.39
N TYR A 48 6.22 1.61 -13.65
CA TYR A 48 4.94 2.32 -13.61
C TYR A 48 3.74 1.45 -13.19
N LYS A 49 4.01 0.31 -12.55
CA LYS A 49 3.01 -0.64 -12.05
C LYS A 49 2.73 -0.32 -10.57
N PRO A 50 1.54 0.19 -10.21
CA PRO A 50 1.18 0.38 -8.80
C PRO A 50 1.08 -0.97 -8.10
N ILE A 51 1.28 -1.00 -6.79
CA ILE A 51 1.10 -2.22 -5.99
C ILE A 51 -0.20 -2.12 -5.18
N ILE A 52 -0.77 -3.26 -4.81
CA ILE A 52 -1.93 -3.33 -3.92
C ILE A 52 -1.53 -4.06 -2.65
N ILE A 53 -1.89 -3.50 -1.52
CA ILE A 53 -1.66 -4.08 -0.19
C ILE A 53 -2.99 -4.23 0.53
N ASP A 54 -3.03 -5.14 1.49
CA ASP A 54 -4.15 -5.32 2.42
C ASP A 54 -3.66 -5.00 3.82
N ILE A 55 -4.40 -4.19 4.57
CA ILE A 55 -3.96 -3.68 5.86
C ILE A 55 -4.86 -4.09 7.01
N ASN A 56 -4.22 -4.29 8.16
CA ASN A 56 -4.86 -4.26 9.46
C ASN A 56 -4.46 -2.95 10.15
N SER A 57 -5.43 -2.06 10.39
CA SER A 57 -5.17 -0.74 10.99
C SER A 57 -5.34 -0.70 12.51
N TYR A 58 -5.76 -1.79 13.16
CA TYR A 58 -5.88 -1.84 14.61
C TYR A 58 -4.52 -1.56 15.28
N GLY A 59 -4.51 -0.68 16.27
CA GLY A 59 -3.27 -0.28 16.97
C GLY A 59 -2.45 0.80 16.26
N TYR A 60 -2.89 1.29 15.10
CA TYR A 60 -2.28 2.42 14.41
C TYR A 60 -3.17 3.66 14.46
N ASN A 61 -2.55 4.84 14.46
CA ASN A 61 -3.27 6.10 14.23
C ASN A 61 -3.62 6.20 12.74
N TRP A 62 -4.74 5.56 12.37
CA TRP A 62 -5.34 5.55 11.05
C TRP A 62 -6.78 6.09 11.14
N PRO A 63 -7.31 6.77 10.10
CA PRO A 63 -8.62 7.43 10.17
C PRO A 63 -9.81 6.48 10.42
N TYR A 64 -9.61 5.17 10.29
CA TYR A 64 -10.60 4.14 10.56
C TYR A 64 -9.92 2.84 11.00
N ALA A 65 -10.65 2.04 11.79
CA ALA A 65 -10.18 0.74 12.26
C ALA A 65 -10.71 -0.37 11.34
N THR A 66 -9.82 -1.24 10.86
CA THR A 66 -10.17 -2.38 10.00
C THR A 66 -9.22 -3.55 10.20
N ALA A 67 -9.74 -4.76 10.06
CA ALA A 67 -8.94 -6.00 10.00
C ALA A 67 -8.46 -6.34 8.58
N GLY A 68 -8.99 -5.66 7.56
CA GLY A 68 -8.69 -5.88 6.15
C GLY A 68 -9.22 -4.71 5.30
N HIS A 69 -8.35 -4.13 4.50
CA HIS A 69 -8.68 -3.07 3.55
C HIS A 69 -7.61 -2.96 2.47
N TYR A 70 -8.03 -3.07 1.21
CA TYR A 70 -7.14 -2.95 0.08
C TYR A 70 -6.82 -1.49 -0.22
N MET A 71 -5.52 -1.18 -0.28
CA MET A 71 -5.01 0.13 -0.66
C MET A 71 -4.04 0.02 -1.84
N VAL A 72 -4.01 1.06 -2.67
CA VAL A 72 -3.04 1.16 -3.76
C VAL A 72 -1.84 1.95 -3.29
N VAL A 73 -0.64 1.43 -3.47
CA VAL A 73 0.60 2.22 -3.34
C VAL A 73 1.05 2.63 -4.73
N SER A 74 1.15 3.94 -4.95
CA SER A 74 1.47 4.54 -6.24
C SER A 74 2.82 5.26 -6.25
N GLY A 75 3.58 5.20 -5.16
CA GLY A 75 4.86 5.90 -5.05
C GLY A 75 5.66 5.52 -3.81
N LEU A 76 6.97 5.61 -3.94
CA LEU A 76 7.94 5.42 -2.87
C LEU A 76 8.88 6.62 -2.84
N ASN A 77 9.12 7.13 -1.64
CA ASN A 77 10.16 8.11 -1.39
C ASN A 77 11.04 7.57 -0.27
N LEU A 78 12.22 7.11 -0.66
CA LEU A 78 13.21 6.50 0.23
C LEU A 78 14.35 7.46 0.58
N ASP A 79 14.40 8.60 -0.14
CA ASP A 79 15.45 9.61 -0.09
C ASP A 79 14.78 10.99 0.00
N TYR A 80 14.36 11.42 1.19
CA TYR A 80 13.91 12.81 1.36
C TYR A 80 15.01 13.67 1.97
N GLN A 81 15.71 14.42 1.11
CA GLN A 81 16.40 15.66 1.45
C GLN A 81 15.62 16.80 0.78
N GLY A 82 14.80 17.55 1.52
CA GLY A 82 14.20 18.75 0.94
C GLY A 82 12.84 19.18 1.48
N ALA A 83 12.64 19.23 2.79
CA ALA A 83 11.64 20.16 3.32
C ALA A 83 12.26 21.56 3.32
N SER A 84 11.55 22.56 2.78
CA SER A 84 11.82 23.95 3.13
C SER A 84 11.67 24.07 4.66
N PRO A 85 12.57 24.79 5.37
CA PRO A 85 12.52 24.96 6.83
C PRO A 85 11.18 25.47 7.40
N SER A 86 10.27 25.95 6.55
CA SER A 86 8.91 26.37 6.91
C SER A 86 7.92 25.21 7.16
N ASP A 87 8.20 23.99 6.70
CA ASP A 87 7.35 22.82 6.94
C ASP A 87 7.73 22.17 8.28
N ILE A 88 7.29 22.77 9.38
CA ILE A 88 7.73 22.48 10.76
C ILE A 88 7.31 21.10 11.32
N ASN A 89 6.83 20.16 10.48
CA ASN A 89 6.34 18.85 10.92
C ASN A 89 7.06 17.61 10.34
N LEU A 90 8.20 17.76 9.66
CA LEU A 90 8.97 16.61 9.14
C LEU A 90 10.49 16.73 9.38
N GLN A 91 10.90 16.88 10.64
CA GLN A 91 12.33 16.90 11.04
C GLN A 91 12.95 15.50 11.28
N ALA A 92 12.51 14.47 10.58
CA ALA A 92 13.22 13.19 10.52
C ALA A 92 13.15 12.67 9.07
N ILE A 93 14.23 12.02 8.60
CA ILE A 93 14.21 11.30 7.33
C ILE A 93 13.21 10.15 7.48
N VAL A 94 11.95 10.41 7.12
CA VAL A 94 10.91 9.40 7.15
C VAL A 94 10.77 8.89 5.73
N GLN A 95 11.17 7.64 5.50
CA GLN A 95 10.78 6.92 4.28
C GLN A 95 9.26 7.00 4.17
N THR A 96 8.73 7.36 3.01
CA THR A 96 7.28 7.50 2.81
C THR A 96 6.79 6.71 1.62
N VAL A 97 5.51 6.34 1.69
CA VAL A 97 4.76 5.65 0.64
C VAL A 97 3.56 6.50 0.25
N LYS A 98 3.30 6.60 -1.04
CA LYS A 98 2.14 7.31 -1.58
C LYS A 98 0.96 6.34 -1.67
N ILE A 99 -0.05 6.54 -0.85
CA ILE A 99 -1.27 5.72 -0.80
C ILE A 99 -2.39 6.42 -1.56
N ASN A 100 -3.10 5.66 -2.38
CA ASN A 100 -4.39 6.01 -2.93
C ASN A 100 -5.42 5.07 -2.29
N ASP A 101 -6.17 5.62 -1.32
CA ASP A 101 -7.15 4.89 -0.52
C ASP A 101 -8.57 5.08 -1.10
N PRO A 102 -9.24 4.01 -1.55
CA PRO A 102 -10.58 4.10 -2.13
C PRO A 102 -11.71 4.28 -1.09
N TYR A 103 -11.45 4.16 0.22
CA TYR A 103 -12.49 4.07 1.25
C TYR A 103 -13.31 5.35 1.46
N ARG A 104 -12.69 6.54 1.39
CA ARG A 104 -13.38 7.81 1.62
C ARG A 104 -12.98 8.89 0.63
N SER A 105 -13.97 9.53 0.02
CA SER A 105 -13.78 10.79 -0.69
C SER A 105 -13.21 11.83 0.28
N GLY A 106 -11.94 12.19 0.13
CA GLY A 106 -11.24 13.13 1.00
C GLY A 106 -9.97 12.59 1.67
N GLU A 107 -9.78 11.26 1.72
CA GLU A 107 -8.47 10.70 2.07
C GLU A 107 -7.49 10.83 0.89
N GLY A 108 -7.98 10.69 -0.35
CA GLY A 108 -7.25 11.06 -1.56
C GLY A 108 -5.89 10.37 -1.70
N ILE A 109 -5.02 10.97 -2.50
CA ILE A 109 -3.65 10.47 -2.68
C ILE A 109 -2.73 11.20 -1.70
N LYS A 110 -2.19 10.49 -0.70
CA LYS A 110 -1.36 11.08 0.37
C LYS A 110 -0.07 10.29 0.60
N TRP A 111 0.95 10.99 1.11
CA TRP A 111 2.18 10.36 1.58
C TRP A 111 2.05 9.99 3.06
N HIS A 112 2.40 8.74 3.39
CA HIS A 112 2.37 8.23 4.75
C HIS A 112 3.75 7.69 5.14
N PRO A 113 4.10 7.69 6.44
CA PRO A 113 5.30 7.02 6.92
C PRO A 113 5.32 5.56 6.49
N PHE A 114 6.42 5.14 5.87
CA PHE A 114 6.64 3.77 5.40
C PHE A 114 6.44 2.75 6.53
N SER A 115 7.03 3.01 7.70
CA SER A 115 6.94 2.11 8.86
C SER A 115 5.50 1.87 9.30
N ARG A 116 4.63 2.88 9.17
CA ARG A 116 3.19 2.76 9.48
C ARG A 116 2.51 1.83 8.48
N ILE A 117 2.69 2.07 7.18
CA ILE A 117 2.02 1.28 6.14
C ILE A 117 2.54 -0.16 6.12
N TYR A 118 3.87 -0.34 6.17
CA TYR A 118 4.49 -1.65 6.27
C TYR A 118 3.98 -2.39 7.51
N GLY A 119 3.94 -1.72 8.66
CA GLY A 119 3.44 -2.32 9.90
C GLY A 119 2.00 -2.82 9.77
N MET A 120 1.10 -1.99 9.24
CA MET A 120 -0.30 -2.37 9.02
C MET A 120 -0.45 -3.52 8.01
N ASN A 121 0.34 -3.55 6.95
CA ASN A 121 0.31 -4.64 5.96
C ASN A 121 0.94 -5.93 6.50
N TYR A 122 2.00 -5.83 7.30
CA TYR A 122 2.64 -6.98 7.96
C TYR A 122 1.76 -7.60 9.04
N GLN A 123 0.96 -6.81 9.76
CA GLN A 123 -0.01 -7.30 10.75
C GLN A 123 -1.27 -7.91 10.13
N HIS A 124 -1.48 -7.75 8.82
CA HIS A 124 -2.56 -8.44 8.14
C HIS A 124 -2.24 -9.94 8.04
N LYS A 125 -3.26 -10.80 8.16
CA LYS A 125 -3.11 -12.27 8.21
C LYS A 125 -2.34 -12.87 7.03
N ASP A 126 -2.40 -12.22 5.87
CA ASP A 126 -1.82 -12.71 4.63
C ASP A 126 -0.41 -12.15 4.38
N ASN A 127 -0.01 -11.09 5.10
CA ASN A 127 1.27 -10.38 4.94
C ASN A 127 1.76 -10.36 3.48
N ALA A 128 0.86 -9.92 2.60
CA ALA A 128 0.99 -10.04 1.15
C ALA A 128 0.88 -8.70 0.43
N ILE A 129 1.41 -8.70 -0.79
CA ILE A 129 1.40 -7.60 -1.75
C ILE A 129 1.08 -8.13 -3.14
N ILE A 130 0.27 -7.39 -3.89
CA ILE A 130 0.13 -7.55 -5.34
C ILE A 130 1.14 -6.62 -5.99
N TYR A 131 2.10 -7.16 -6.72
CA TYR A 131 3.22 -6.38 -7.26
C TYR A 131 3.48 -6.62 -8.73
#